data_AF-A0A9C9XR14-F1
#
_entry.id   AF-A0A9C9XR14-F1
#
_cell.length_a   1.000
_cell.length_b   1.000
_cell.length_c   1.000
_cell.angle_alpha   90.00
_cell.angle_beta   90.00
_cell.angle_gamma   90.00
#
_symmetry.space_group_name_H-M   'P 1'
#
loop_
_entity.id
_entity.type
_entity.pdbx_description
1 polymer ?
#
loop_
_entity_poly.entity_id
_entity_poly.type
_entity_poly.pdbx_seq_one_letter_code
_entity_poly.pdbx_strand_id
1 'polypeptide(L)'
;RAKTGVAAQGAPRVMVAGTPMALPNWKVHNLLEAAGAVVVNEESCIGSRYFKDLIDENRPGLERQLEALTDRYMQIDCSCFTPNDERIDQVLQEYRDSGAQGILHYSLQFCHTYNIEEIRIREACEREGIPYLSIETDYSPEDVGQLQTRIEAFLEQVSD
;
A
#
# COMPACT_ATOMS: atom_id res chain seq x y z
N ARG A 1 -26.76 -7.07 -15.38
CA ARG A 1 -26.81 -6.75 -13.94
C ARG A 1 -26.58 -5.25 -13.80
N ALA A 2 -27.46 -4.52 -13.10
CA ALA A 2 -27.17 -3.13 -12.75
C ALA A 2 -25.83 -3.11 -11.98
N LYS A 3 -24.91 -2.24 -12.38
CA LYS A 3 -23.59 -2.10 -11.75
C LYS A 3 -23.76 -1.31 -10.44
N THR A 4 -24.36 -1.93 -9.43
CA THR A 4 -24.46 -1.35 -8.09
C THR A 4 -23.12 -1.56 -7.38
N GLY A 5 -22.33 -0.50 -7.20
CA GLY A 5 -21.09 -0.49 -6.43
C GLY A 5 -21.27 0.23 -5.08
N VAL A 6 -20.27 0.12 -4.20
CA VAL A 6 -20.25 0.83 -2.89
C VAL A 6 -19.98 2.33 -3.02
N ALA A 7 -19.49 2.77 -4.18
CA ALA A 7 -19.22 4.17 -4.52
C ALA A 7 -19.82 4.55 -5.87
N ALA A 8 -19.86 5.86 -6.15
CA ALA A 8 -20.32 6.39 -7.43
C ALA A 8 -19.48 5.85 -8.60
N GLN A 9 -20.12 5.71 -9.77
CA GLN A 9 -19.40 5.33 -10.97
C GLN A 9 -18.38 6.42 -11.31
N GLY A 10 -17.10 6.04 -11.44
CA GLY A 10 -16.00 6.98 -11.69
C GLY A 10 -15.32 7.52 -10.43
N ALA A 11 -15.68 7.03 -9.23
CA ALA A 11 -14.94 7.35 -8.01
C ALA A 11 -13.44 7.02 -8.18
N PRO A 12 -12.52 7.92 -7.78
CA PRO A 12 -11.08 7.68 -7.89
C PRO A 12 -10.65 6.42 -7.16
N ARG A 13 -9.89 5.57 -7.83
CA ARG A 13 -9.38 4.31 -7.26
C ARG A 13 -7.97 4.54 -6.75
N VAL A 14 -7.72 4.34 -5.46
CA VAL A 14 -6.42 4.58 -4.84
C VAL A 14 -5.86 3.27 -4.29
N MET A 15 -4.58 3.04 -4.51
CA MET A 15 -3.83 2.02 -3.78
C MET A 15 -3.12 2.68 -2.60
N VAL A 16 -3.19 2.06 -1.42
CA VAL A 16 -2.36 2.47 -0.28
C VAL A 16 -1.13 1.57 -0.22
N ALA A 17 0.05 2.14 -0.04
CA ALA A 17 1.30 1.41 0.11
C ALA A 17 2.05 1.87 1.38
N GLY A 18 2.96 1.05 1.90
CA GLY A 18 3.85 1.44 2.99
C GLY A 18 3.68 0.62 4.27
N THR A 19 3.59 1.29 5.42
CA THR A 19 3.54 0.62 6.73
C THR A 19 2.17 0.00 7.03
N PRO A 20 2.10 -1.08 7.82
CA PRO A 20 0.82 -1.69 8.20
C PRO A 20 -0.01 -0.76 9.10
N MET A 21 -1.32 -0.75 8.88
CA MET A 21 -2.29 -0.01 9.69
C MET A 21 -2.97 -0.93 10.71
N ALA A 22 -2.34 -1.13 11.86
CA ALA A 22 -2.88 -2.01 12.91
C ALA A 22 -4.17 -1.44 13.51
N LEU A 23 -5.19 -2.29 13.66
CA LEU A 23 -6.46 -1.93 14.29
C LEU A 23 -6.23 -1.24 15.65
N PRO A 24 -6.88 -0.08 15.94
CA PRO A 24 -7.94 0.58 15.17
C PRO A 24 -7.46 1.74 14.27
N ASN A 25 -6.28 1.67 13.64
CA ASN A 25 -5.75 2.74 12.79
C ASN A 25 -6.46 2.84 11.43
N TRP A 26 -7.60 3.50 11.40
CA TRP A 26 -8.41 3.70 10.18
C TRP A 26 -8.30 5.10 9.58
N LYS A 27 -7.45 5.97 10.14
CA LYS A 27 -7.41 7.40 9.82
C LYS A 27 -7.27 7.65 8.31
N VAL A 28 -6.28 7.03 7.67
CA VAL A 28 -5.98 7.25 6.25
C VAL A 28 -7.10 6.75 5.34
N HIS A 29 -7.58 5.53 5.57
CA HIS A 29 -8.70 4.95 4.81
C HIS A 29 -9.97 5.80 4.93
N ASN A 30 -10.32 6.22 6.15
CA ASN A 30 -11.48 7.06 6.39
C ASN A 30 -11.37 8.40 5.65
N LEU A 31 -10.19 9.01 5.59
CA LEU A 31 -9.99 10.28 4.88
C LEU A 31 -10.12 10.11 3.36
N LEU A 32 -9.54 9.05 2.79
CA LEU A 32 -9.66 8.74 1.36
C LEU A 32 -11.12 8.50 0.96
N GLU A 33 -11.82 7.64 1.69
CA GLU A 33 -13.21 7.28 1.36
C GLU A 33 -14.20 8.41 1.65
N ALA A 34 -13.98 9.21 2.71
CA ALA A 34 -14.78 10.40 2.98
C ALA A 34 -14.62 11.47 1.90
N ALA A 35 -13.44 11.54 1.26
CA ALA A 35 -13.18 12.41 0.11
C ALA A 35 -13.72 11.84 -1.22
N GLY A 36 -14.39 10.68 -1.20
CA GLY A 36 -15.07 10.09 -2.36
C GLY A 36 -14.22 9.13 -3.19
N ALA A 37 -13.00 8.80 -2.75
CA ALA A 37 -12.20 7.75 -3.36
C ALA A 37 -12.65 6.35 -2.89
N VAL A 38 -12.13 5.32 -3.57
CA VAL A 38 -12.23 3.92 -3.14
C VAL A 38 -10.82 3.37 -3.01
N VAL A 39 -10.49 2.84 -1.84
CA VAL A 39 -9.23 2.10 -1.68
C VAL A 39 -9.40 0.71 -2.28
N VAL A 40 -8.62 0.39 -3.30
CA VAL A 40 -8.76 -0.85 -4.08
C VAL A 40 -7.70 -1.88 -3.78
N ASN A 41 -6.61 -1.48 -3.13
CA ASN A 41 -5.53 -2.35 -2.72
C ASN A 41 -4.69 -1.74 -1.59
N GLU A 42 -4.09 -2.61 -0.78
CA GLU A 42 -3.16 -2.25 0.28
C GLU A 42 -1.85 -3.04 0.15
N GLU A 43 -0.80 -2.38 -0.35
CA GLU A 43 0.58 -2.90 -0.38
C GLU A 43 1.20 -2.72 1.01
N SER A 44 0.76 -3.55 1.96
CA SER A 44 1.17 -3.50 3.37
C SER A 44 1.20 -4.88 4.03
N CYS A 45 1.81 -5.00 5.23
CA CYS A 45 1.77 -6.25 6.01
C CYS A 45 0.39 -6.52 6.66
N ILE A 46 -0.53 -5.56 6.64
CA ILE A 46 -1.97 -5.78 6.88
C ILE A 46 -2.64 -5.53 5.54
N GLY A 47 -2.32 -6.38 4.58
CA GLY A 47 -2.53 -6.14 3.15
C GLY A 47 -1.86 -7.24 2.35
N SER A 48 -1.58 -6.96 1.08
CA SER A 48 -1.06 -7.93 0.11
C SER A 48 0.17 -8.69 0.58
N ARG A 49 1.17 -8.03 1.20
CA ARG A 49 2.39 -8.69 1.69
C ARG A 49 2.12 -9.82 2.69
N TYR A 50 1.00 -9.78 3.40
CA TYR A 50 0.63 -10.85 4.33
C TYR A 50 0.22 -12.14 3.62
N PHE A 51 -0.48 -12.04 2.49
CA PHE A 51 -1.16 -13.17 1.85
C PHE A 51 -0.73 -13.45 0.40
N LYS A 52 0.13 -12.62 -0.20
CA LYS A 52 0.58 -12.80 -1.60
C LYS A 52 1.37 -14.09 -1.80
N ASP A 53 2.18 -14.49 -0.80
CA ASP A 53 3.02 -15.68 -0.84
C ASP A 53 2.46 -16.80 0.04
N LEU A 54 2.32 -17.99 -0.55
CA LEU A 54 1.85 -19.20 0.13
C LEU A 54 3.00 -20.15 0.44
N ILE A 55 2.81 -20.99 1.45
CA ILE A 55 3.78 -22.04 1.82
C ILE A 55 3.61 -23.21 0.85
N ASP A 56 4.72 -23.78 0.39
CA ASP A 56 4.72 -25.02 -0.40
C ASP A 56 4.44 -26.24 0.49
N GLU A 57 3.24 -26.78 0.38
CA GLU A 57 2.79 -27.93 1.16
C GLU A 57 3.30 -29.28 0.62
N ASN A 58 3.94 -29.30 -0.56
CA ASN A 58 4.38 -30.54 -1.22
C ASN A 58 5.80 -30.98 -0.81
N ARG A 59 6.25 -30.56 0.38
CA ARG A 59 7.59 -30.85 0.92
C ARG A 59 7.51 -31.87 2.06
N PRO A 60 7.67 -33.19 1.80
CA PRO A 60 7.51 -34.20 2.84
C PRO A 60 8.69 -34.20 3.83
N GLY A 61 8.37 -34.39 5.11
CA GLY A 61 9.34 -34.43 6.22
C GLY A 61 9.43 -33.10 6.97
N LEU A 62 9.65 -33.17 8.29
CA LEU A 62 9.64 -32.01 9.18
C LEU A 62 10.66 -30.96 8.75
N GLU A 63 11.89 -31.38 8.43
CA GLU A 63 12.96 -30.47 8.01
C GLU A 63 12.58 -29.71 6.74
N ARG A 64 12.00 -30.39 5.75
CA ARG A 64 11.59 -29.78 4.48
C ARG A 64 10.39 -28.85 4.63
N GLN A 65 9.49 -29.14 5.57
CA GLN A 65 8.38 -28.24 5.92
C GLN A 65 8.88 -26.97 6.61
N LEU A 66 9.87 -27.08 7.49
CA LEU A 66 10.52 -25.92 8.12
C LEU A 66 11.27 -25.06 7.09
N GLU A 67 11.93 -25.69 6.11
CA GLU A 67 12.51 -24.98 4.95
C GLU A 67 11.43 -24.25 4.16
N ALA A 68 10.30 -24.89 3.81
CA ALA A 68 9.20 -24.24 3.09
C ALA A 68 8.61 -23.04 3.83
N LEU A 69 8.47 -23.15 5.16
CA LEU A 69 8.05 -22.03 6.01
C LEU A 69 9.05 -20.88 5.92
N THR A 70 10.34 -21.19 6.05
CA THR A 70 11.42 -20.21 6.01
C THR A 70 11.49 -19.51 4.66
N ASP A 71 11.44 -20.27 3.56
CA ASP A 71 11.43 -19.77 2.18
C ASP A 71 10.31 -18.73 2.00
N ARG A 72 9.10 -19.04 2.47
CA ARG A 72 7.95 -18.12 2.40
C ARG A 72 8.18 -16.83 3.19
N TYR A 73 8.72 -16.91 4.40
CA TYR A 73 8.95 -15.70 5.22
C TYR A 73 10.06 -14.82 4.62
N MET A 74 11.00 -15.42 3.89
CA MET A 74 12.05 -14.71 3.17
C MET A 74 11.57 -14.07 1.85
N GLN A 75 10.35 -14.37 1.38
CA GLN A 75 9.74 -13.65 0.23
C GLN A 75 9.11 -12.30 0.63
N ILE A 76 8.98 -12.02 1.93
CA ILE A 76 8.39 -10.76 2.40
C ILE A 76 9.37 -9.62 2.15
N ASP A 77 9.01 -8.76 1.21
CA ASP A 77 9.70 -7.59 0.70
C ASP A 77 9.58 -6.38 1.64
N CYS A 78 9.85 -6.57 2.93
CA CYS A 78 9.83 -5.49 3.92
C CYS A 78 11.02 -4.54 3.74
N SER A 79 10.80 -3.23 3.93
CA SER A 79 11.85 -2.19 3.87
C SER A 79 13.02 -2.38 4.85
N CYS A 80 12.91 -3.32 5.79
CA CYS A 80 14.02 -3.71 6.67
C CYS A 80 15.14 -4.44 5.93
N PHE A 81 14.89 -5.02 4.75
CA PHE A 81 15.89 -5.70 3.94
C PHE A 81 16.62 -4.73 3.02
N THR A 82 17.87 -5.06 2.68
CA THR A 82 18.67 -4.27 1.75
C THR A 82 19.56 -5.17 0.89
N PRO A 83 19.58 -5.01 -0.45
CA PRO A 83 18.64 -4.20 -1.24
C PRO A 83 17.19 -4.73 -1.13
N ASN A 84 16.23 -3.98 -1.63
CA ASN A 84 14.80 -4.34 -1.62
C ASN A 84 14.14 -3.77 -2.89
N ASP A 85 14.73 -4.13 -4.03
CA ASP A 85 14.29 -3.66 -5.35
C ASP A 85 12.98 -4.36 -5.74
N GLU A 86 12.81 -5.58 -5.23
CA GLU A 86 11.63 -6.43 -5.37
C GLU A 86 10.36 -5.72 -4.89
N ARG A 87 10.42 -4.94 -3.80
CA ARG A 87 9.27 -4.16 -3.34
C ARG A 87 8.85 -3.08 -4.33
N ILE A 88 9.81 -2.44 -5.01
CA ILE A 88 9.50 -1.40 -6.00
C ILE A 88 8.73 -2.02 -7.16
N ASP A 89 9.22 -3.16 -7.67
CA ASP A 89 8.56 -3.91 -8.74
C ASP A 89 7.18 -4.40 -8.29
N GLN A 90 7.05 -4.90 -7.06
CA GLN A 90 5.80 -5.34 -6.46
C GLN A 90 4.76 -4.20 -6.39
N VAL A 91 5.14 -3.02 -5.89
CA VAL A 91 4.26 -1.85 -5.79
C VAL A 91 3.72 -1.45 -7.17
N LEU A 92 4.58 -1.41 -8.19
CA LEU A 92 4.17 -1.07 -9.55
C LEU A 92 3.26 -2.15 -10.16
N GLN A 93 3.57 -3.42 -9.90
CA GLN A 93 2.74 -4.54 -10.37
C GLN A 93 1.35 -4.49 -9.73
N GLU A 94 1.26 -4.32 -8.42
CA GLU A 94 -0.01 -4.22 -7.69
C GLU A 94 -0.83 -2.99 -8.08
N TYR A 95 -0.18 -1.86 -8.36
CA TYR A 95 -0.85 -0.68 -8.90
C TYR A 95 -1.56 -1.00 -10.22
N ARG A 96 -0.85 -1.65 -11.15
CA ARG A 96 -1.40 -2.04 -12.47
C ARG A 96 -2.53 -3.06 -12.33
N ASP A 97 -2.35 -4.07 -11.49
CA ASP A 97 -3.32 -5.18 -11.33
C ASP A 97 -4.59 -4.75 -10.60
N SER A 98 -4.47 -3.83 -9.64
CA SER A 98 -5.61 -3.33 -8.86
C SER A 98 -6.50 -2.36 -9.65
N GLY A 99 -6.02 -1.85 -10.79
CA GLY A 99 -6.68 -0.77 -11.52
C GLY A 99 -6.77 0.51 -10.69
N ALA A 100 -5.80 0.74 -9.80
CA ALA A 100 -5.64 2.00 -9.12
C ALA A 100 -5.26 3.09 -10.13
N GLN A 101 -5.62 4.32 -9.82
CA GLN A 101 -5.35 5.51 -10.63
C GLN A 101 -4.28 6.39 -9.95
N GLY A 102 -4.08 6.23 -8.64
CA GLY A 102 -2.96 6.82 -7.91
C GLY A 102 -2.53 5.96 -6.72
N ILE A 103 -1.34 6.24 -6.20
CA ILE A 103 -0.77 5.58 -5.03
C ILE A 103 -0.64 6.61 -3.90
N LEU A 104 -1.19 6.26 -2.74
CA LEU A 104 -0.91 6.95 -1.49
C LEU A 104 0.07 6.11 -0.66
N HIS A 105 1.29 6.60 -0.45
CA HIS A 105 2.25 5.97 0.43
C HIS A 105 2.08 6.48 1.85
N TYR A 106 1.72 5.58 2.75
CA TYR A 106 1.57 5.84 4.18
C TYR A 106 2.78 5.30 4.95
N SER A 107 3.44 6.19 5.68
CA SER A 107 4.43 5.81 6.69
C SER A 107 3.92 6.18 8.08
N LEU A 108 3.97 5.23 9.00
CA LEU A 108 3.88 5.53 10.43
C LEU A 108 5.08 6.41 10.82
N GLN A 109 4.80 7.47 11.58
CA GLN A 109 5.84 8.37 12.08
C GLN A 109 7.00 7.59 12.72
N PHE A 110 8.23 7.97 12.37
CA PHE A 110 9.48 7.30 12.78
C PHE A 110 9.71 5.88 12.23
N CYS A 111 8.95 5.43 11.24
CA CYS A 111 9.25 4.21 10.49
C CYS A 111 10.33 4.48 9.43
N HIS A 112 11.58 4.64 9.89
CA HIS A 112 12.69 5.15 9.08
C HIS A 112 12.97 4.35 7.81
N THR A 113 12.88 3.02 7.86
CA THR A 113 13.18 2.17 6.69
C THR A 113 12.16 2.40 5.57
N TYR A 114 10.87 2.50 5.90
CA TYR A 114 9.84 2.84 4.92
C TYR A 114 9.98 4.28 4.43
N ASN A 115 10.31 5.23 5.30
CA ASN A 115 10.53 6.63 4.91
C ASN A 115 11.70 6.82 3.95
N ILE A 116 12.78 6.06 4.12
CA ILE A 116 13.95 6.15 3.24
C ILE A 116 13.64 5.47 1.90
N GLU A 117 12.99 4.30 1.93
CA GLU A 117 12.67 3.54 0.72
C GLU A 117 11.56 4.19 -0.13
N GLU A 118 10.64 4.92 0.51
CA GLU A 118 9.60 5.71 -0.13
C GLU A 118 10.13 6.61 -1.26
N ILE A 119 11.35 7.15 -1.10
CA ILE A 119 11.99 8.00 -2.12
C ILE A 119 12.17 7.22 -3.43
N ARG A 120 12.62 5.96 -3.34
CA ARG A 120 12.85 5.11 -4.52
C ARG A 120 11.55 4.71 -5.19
N ILE A 121 10.50 4.48 -4.39
CA ILE A 121 9.14 4.19 -4.90
C ILE A 121 8.58 5.42 -5.61
N ARG A 122 8.71 6.61 -5.01
CA ARG A 122 8.31 7.87 -5.63
C ARG A 122 9.00 8.08 -6.97
N GLU A 123 10.33 7.95 -7.02
CA GLU A 123 11.09 8.07 -8.27
C GLU A 123 10.63 7.07 -9.34
N ALA A 124 10.22 5.87 -8.94
CA ALA A 124 9.68 4.87 -9.86
C ALA A 124 8.29 5.27 -10.38
N CYS A 125 7.42 5.79 -9.51
CA CYS A 125 6.11 6.30 -9.89
C CYS A 125 6.21 7.51 -10.83
N GLU A 126 7.11 8.46 -10.54
CA GLU A 126 7.37 9.63 -11.38
C GLU A 126 7.85 9.22 -12.78
N ARG A 127 8.72 8.21 -12.87
CA ARG A 127 9.19 7.65 -14.16
C ARG A 127 8.06 7.04 -14.99
N GLU A 128 7.04 6.48 -14.36
CA GLU A 128 5.88 5.88 -15.04
C GLU A 128 4.68 6.84 -15.19
N GLY A 129 4.78 8.07 -14.67
CA GLY A 129 3.69 9.04 -14.70
C GLY A 129 2.52 8.66 -13.77
N ILE A 130 2.78 7.91 -12.71
CA ILE A 130 1.78 7.48 -11.73
C ILE A 130 1.56 8.60 -10.70
N PRO A 131 0.32 9.10 -10.51
CA PRO A 131 0.00 10.03 -9.44
C PRO A 131 0.37 9.45 -8.08
N TYR A 132 1.12 10.21 -7.29
CA TYR A 132 1.72 9.71 -6.06
C TYR A 132 1.69 10.75 -4.93
N LEU A 133 1.21 10.36 -3.76
CA LEU A 133 1.22 11.16 -2.54
C LEU A 133 1.85 10.37 -1.40
N SER A 134 2.87 10.92 -0.75
CA SER A 134 3.40 10.37 0.50
C SER A 134 2.92 11.15 1.72
N ILE A 135 2.44 10.44 2.73
CA ILE A 135 2.04 10.97 4.02
C ILE A 135 2.77 10.23 5.13
N GLU A 136 3.22 11.00 6.12
CA GLU A 136 3.72 10.48 7.39
C GLU A 136 2.79 10.98 8.48
N THR A 137 2.33 10.08 9.35
CA THR A 137 1.42 10.41 10.45
C THR A 137 1.47 9.37 11.56
N ASP A 138 0.92 9.70 12.73
CA ASP A 138 0.77 8.83 13.89
C ASP A 138 -0.71 8.44 14.11
N TYR A 139 -1.04 7.97 15.32
CA TYR A 139 -2.41 7.59 15.71
C TYR A 139 -3.25 8.78 16.21
N SER A 140 -2.65 9.95 16.41
CA SER A 140 -3.32 11.15 16.92
C SER A 140 -4.31 11.71 15.90
N PRO A 141 -5.42 12.34 16.30
CA PRO A 141 -6.31 13.04 15.39
C PRO A 141 -5.81 14.45 15.02
N GLU A 142 -4.71 14.94 15.60
CA GLU A 142 -4.26 16.33 15.50
C GLU A 142 -3.99 16.80 14.06
N ASP A 143 -3.54 15.92 13.18
CA ASP A 143 -3.18 16.25 11.80
C ASP A 143 -4.28 15.94 10.77
N VAL A 144 -5.45 15.48 11.22
CA VAL A 144 -6.57 15.07 10.34
C VAL A 144 -6.94 16.16 9.33
N GLY A 145 -7.07 17.41 9.77
CA GLY A 145 -7.44 18.51 8.87
C GLY A 145 -6.36 18.84 7.82
N GLN A 146 -5.08 18.65 8.17
CA GLN A 146 -3.98 18.83 7.23
C GLN A 146 -3.96 17.69 6.20
N LEU A 147 -4.11 16.45 6.66
CA LEU A 147 -4.14 15.26 5.81
C LEU A 147 -5.33 15.30 4.85
N GLN A 148 -6.51 15.73 5.32
CA GLN A 148 -7.70 15.87 4.49
C GLN A 148 -7.44 16.77 3.28
N THR A 149 -6.95 17.99 3.50
CA THR A 149 -6.64 18.94 2.41
C THR A 149 -5.65 18.37 1.40
N ARG A 150 -4.62 17.65 1.86
CA ARG A 150 -3.60 17.03 0.99
C ARG A 150 -4.18 15.88 0.17
N ILE A 151 -5.05 15.07 0.77
CA ILE A 151 -5.73 13.96 0.11
C ILE A 151 -6.70 14.50 -0.95
N GLU A 152 -7.50 15.51 -0.63
CA GLU A 152 -8.42 16.14 -1.58
C GLU A 152 -7.67 16.66 -2.81
N ALA A 153 -6.57 17.40 -2.62
CA ALA A 153 -5.73 17.89 -3.71
C ALA A 153 -5.10 16.75 -4.55
N PHE A 154 -4.71 15.65 -3.91
CA PHE A 154 -4.21 14.47 -4.62
C PHE A 154 -5.32 13.80 -5.44
N LEU A 155 -6.53 13.69 -4.92
CA LEU A 155 -7.66 13.09 -5.65
C LEU A 155 -8.10 13.93 -6.84
N GLU A 156 -7.96 15.26 -6.78
CA GLU A 156 -8.12 16.13 -7.95
C GLU A 156 -7.15 15.73 -9.07
N GLN A 157 -5.86 15.52 -8.75
CA GLN A 157 -4.85 15.08 -9.74
C GLN A 157 -5.11 13.68 -10.31
N VAL A 158 -5.73 12.79 -9.54
CA VAL A 158 -6.06 11.41 -9.97
C VAL A 158 -7.30 11.38 -10.88
N SER A 159 -8.15 12.40 -10.79
CA SER A 159 -9.44 12.48 -11.50
C SER A 159 -9.35 13.20 -12.85
N ASP A 160 -8.26 13.91 -13.12
CA ASP A 160 -7.94 14.58 -14.38
C ASP A 160 -7.43 13.60 -15.46
#